data_AF-A0A7V7X1Y0-F1
#
_entry.id   AF-A0A7V7X1Y0-F1
#
_cell.length_a   1.000
_cell.length_b   1.000
_cell.length_c   1.000
_cell.angle_alpha   90.00
_cell.angle_beta   90.00
_cell.angle_gamma   90.00
#
_symmetry.space_group_name_H-M   'P 1'
#
loop_
_entity.id
_entity.type
_entity.pdbx_description
1 polymer ?
#
loop_
_entity_poly.entity_id
_entity_poly.type
_entity_poly.pdbx_seq_one_letter_code
_entity_poly.pdbx_strand_id
1 'polypeptide(L)'
;MKRCIMYQTQTLTPFTPREVDNVPEREGVYQLFDASQELTYIGRSDNLRRRLSEHLNTSDSCIKNARYFVYEVTNRSEEKEQQMLAEYKRIHGRYPRCNDRG
;
A
#
# COMPACT_ATOMS: atom_id res chain seq x y z
N MET A 1 19.64 -8.50 15.72
CA MET A 1 18.72 -8.81 14.61
C MET A 1 17.38 -8.11 14.87
N LYS A 2 17.15 -6.92 14.31
CA LYS A 2 15.85 -6.24 14.44
C LYS A 2 14.97 -6.62 13.26
N ARG A 3 14.22 -7.72 13.37
CA ARG A 3 13.06 -7.95 12.52
C ARG A 3 11.92 -7.11 13.07
N CYS A 4 11.79 -5.87 12.59
CA CYS A 4 10.55 -5.12 12.74
C CYS A 4 9.92 -5.14 11.36
N ILE A 5 9.03 -6.10 11.12
CA ILE A 5 8.39 -6.24 9.81
C ILE A 5 6.89 -6.21 10.00
N MET A 6 6.37 -4.99 10.18
CA MET A 6 4.93 -4.72 10.29
C MET A 6 4.16 -5.13 9.01
N TYR A 7 4.86 -5.38 7.89
CA TYR A 7 4.25 -5.69 6.59
C TYR A 7 4.48 -7.12 6.08
N GLN A 8 5.46 -7.86 6.60
CA GLN A 8 5.84 -9.18 6.02
C GLN A 8 5.06 -10.36 6.60
N THR A 9 4.12 -10.13 7.53
CA THR A 9 3.23 -11.18 8.05
C THR A 9 1.85 -11.17 7.40
N GLN A 10 1.56 -10.23 6.51
CA GLN A 10 0.28 -10.14 5.82
C GLN A 10 0.31 -10.98 4.54
N THR A 11 -0.74 -11.77 4.31
CA THR A 11 -0.93 -12.45 3.04
C THR A 11 -1.19 -11.42 1.94
N LEU A 12 -0.29 -11.36 0.96
CA LEU A 12 -0.43 -10.46 -0.17
C LEU A 12 -1.60 -10.89 -1.06
N THR A 13 -2.52 -9.96 -1.32
CA THR A 13 -3.69 -10.21 -2.17
C THR A 13 -3.34 -9.83 -3.62
N PRO A 14 -3.61 -10.67 -4.63
CA PRO A 14 -3.40 -10.32 -6.03
C PRO A 14 -4.12 -9.03 -6.40
N PHE A 15 -3.40 -8.08 -7.00
CA PHE A 15 -3.98 -6.78 -7.36
C PHE A 15 -4.71 -6.88 -8.70
N THR A 16 -5.95 -7.37 -8.63
CA THR A 16 -6.84 -7.61 -9.78
C THR A 16 -8.20 -6.96 -9.52
N PRO A 17 -9.00 -6.66 -10.56
CA PRO A 17 -10.33 -6.09 -10.39
C PRO A 17 -11.21 -6.90 -9.42
N ARG A 18 -11.22 -8.23 -9.56
CA ARG A 18 -12.00 -9.14 -8.71
C ARG A 18 -11.66 -9.01 -7.23
N GLU A 19 -10.38 -8.92 -6.89
CA GLU A 19 -9.96 -8.80 -5.49
C GLU A 19 -10.24 -7.40 -4.94
N VAL A 20 -10.12 -6.36 -5.77
CA VAL A 20 -10.47 -4.99 -5.38
C VAL A 20 -11.98 -4.82 -5.15
N ASP A 21 -12.83 -5.52 -5.91
CA ASP A 21 -14.29 -5.49 -5.71
C ASP A 21 -14.72 -5.99 -4.32
N ASN A 22 -13.93 -6.89 -3.72
CA ASN A 22 -14.14 -7.43 -2.37
C ASN A 22 -13.67 -6.49 -1.25
N VAL A 23 -12.96 -5.41 -1.57
CA VAL A 23 -12.47 -4.44 -0.57
C VAL A 23 -13.65 -3.59 -0.05
N PRO A 24 -13.74 -3.31 1.26
CA PRO A 24 -14.80 -2.46 1.80
C PRO A 24 -14.66 -0.99 1.37
N GLU A 25 -15.79 -0.31 1.18
CA GLU A 25 -15.87 1.14 0.99
C GLU A 25 -15.73 1.88 2.33
N ARG A 26 -14.55 1.79 2.93
CA ARG A 26 -14.25 2.38 4.24
C ARG A 26 -12.90 3.08 4.23
N GLU A 27 -12.71 3.94 5.22
CA GLU A 27 -11.42 4.58 5.47
C GLU A 27 -10.36 3.52 5.84
N GLY A 28 -9.14 3.71 5.34
CA GLY A 28 -8.01 2.89 5.73
C GLY A 28 -6.70 3.27 5.06
N VAL A 29 -5.68 2.46 5.38
CA VAL A 29 -4.36 2.50 4.77
C VAL A 29 -4.18 1.26 3.89
N TYR A 30 -3.42 1.39 2.80
CA TYR A 30 -3.10 0.29 1.90
C TYR A 30 -1.64 0.36 1.47
N GLN A 31 -1.16 -0.79 1.01
CA GLN A 31 0.20 -0.99 0.54
C GLN A 31 0.15 -1.69 -0.80
N LEU A 32 1.00 -1.29 -1.74
CA LEU A 32 1.13 -1.92 -3.05
C LEU A 32 2.52 -2.53 -3.19
N PHE A 33 2.56 -3.69 -3.83
CA PHE A 33 3.78 -4.47 -4.03
C PHE A 33 3.91 -4.85 -5.49
N ASP A 34 5.14 -4.93 -6.00
CA ASP A 34 5.38 -5.40 -7.36
C ASP A 34 5.45 -6.93 -7.48
N ALA A 35 5.83 -7.42 -8.67
CA ALA A 35 5.92 -8.85 -8.97
C ALA A 35 6.91 -9.60 -8.06
N SER A 36 7.95 -8.91 -7.57
CA SER A 36 8.94 -9.45 -6.63
C SER A 36 8.50 -9.34 -5.16
N GLN A 37 7.25 -8.91 -4.91
CA GLN A 37 6.73 -8.66 -3.57
C GLN A 37 7.52 -7.56 -2.82
N GLU A 38 8.21 -6.66 -3.53
CA GLU A 38 8.81 -5.47 -2.92
C GLU A 38 7.70 -4.44 -2.67
N LEU A 39 7.67 -3.84 -1.47
CA LEU A 39 6.76 -2.74 -1.14
C LEU A 39 7.14 -1.51 -1.94
N THR A 40 6.26 -1.08 -2.85
CA THR A 40 6.53 0.03 -3.76
C THR A 40 5.81 1.31 -3.36
N TYR A 41 4.66 1.18 -2.71
CA TYR A 41 3.81 2.32 -2.34
C TYR A 41 3.04 2.05 -1.04
N ILE A 42 2.94 3.07 -0.19
CA ILE A 42 2.02 3.14 0.95
C ILE A 42 1.08 4.31 0.68
N GLY A 43 -0.22 4.11 0.84
CA GLY A 43 -1.22 5.15 0.67
C GLY A 43 -2.38 5.03 1.66
N ARG A 44 -3.20 6.07 1.73
CA ARG A 44 -4.46 6.07 2.49
C ARG A 44 -5.64 6.55 1.65
N SER A 45 -6.84 6.26 2.13
CA SER A 45 -8.08 6.81 1.56
C SER A 45 -9.23 6.74 2.57
N ASP A 46 -10.20 7.63 2.39
CA ASP A 46 -11.55 7.56 2.95
C ASP A 46 -12.40 6.40 2.39
N ASN A 47 -12.06 5.89 1.20
CA ASN A 47 -12.69 4.77 0.55
C ASN A 47 -11.64 3.91 -0.15
N LEU A 48 -11.21 2.85 0.56
CA LEU A 48 -10.20 1.91 0.09
C LEU A 48 -10.52 1.31 -1.29
N ARG A 49 -11.76 0.82 -1.49
CA ARG A 49 -12.18 0.21 -2.77
C ARG A 49 -12.00 1.19 -3.92
N ARG A 50 -12.60 2.39 -3.81
CA ARG A 50 -12.48 3.45 -4.84
C ARG A 50 -11.02 3.72 -5.19
N ARG A 51 -10.17 3.92 -4.17
CA ARG A 51 -8.77 4.30 -4.40
C ARG A 51 -7.96 3.18 -5.04
N LEU A 52 -8.19 1.93 -4.64
CA LEU A 52 -7.55 0.78 -5.27
C LEU A 52 -8.03 0.57 -6.71
N SER A 53 -9.32 0.79 -7.00
CA SER A 53 -9.85 0.76 -8.36
C SER A 53 -9.24 1.85 -9.26
N GLU A 54 -9.02 3.05 -8.74
CA GLU A 54 -8.32 4.13 -9.45
C GLU A 54 -6.88 3.72 -9.80
N HIS A 55 -6.16 3.11 -8.86
CA HIS A 55 -4.80 2.62 -9.07
C HIS A 55 -4.72 1.45 -10.05
N LEU A 56 -5.71 0.55 -10.09
CA LEU A 56 -5.76 -0.51 -11.11
C LEU A 56 -5.82 0.04 -12.53
N ASN A 57 -6.48 1.19 -12.72
CA ASN A 57 -6.71 1.80 -14.03
C ASN A 57 -5.74 2.94 -14.35
N THR A 58 -4.71 3.14 -13.53
CA THR A 58 -3.78 4.26 -13.69
C THR A 58 -2.76 4.03 -14.81
N SER A 59 -2.38 5.11 -15.48
CA SER A 59 -1.23 5.14 -16.39
C SER A 59 0.09 5.51 -15.69
N ASP A 60 0.02 5.85 -14.40
CA ASP A 60 1.19 6.19 -13.59
C ASP A 60 2.22 5.05 -13.61
N SER A 61 3.41 5.35 -14.15
CA SER A 61 4.47 4.36 -14.36
C SER A 61 4.97 3.69 -13.08
N CYS A 62 4.81 4.35 -11.93
CA CYS A 62 5.24 3.79 -10.66
C CYS A 62 4.20 2.84 -10.07
N ILE A 63 2.91 3.20 -10.18
CA ILE A 63 1.82 2.40 -9.61
C ILE A 63 1.39 1.26 -10.53
N LYS A 64 1.38 1.45 -11.87
CA LYS A 64 0.87 0.46 -12.85
C LYS A 64 1.56 -0.91 -12.79
N ASN A 65 2.72 -1.00 -12.17
CA ASN A 65 3.50 -2.22 -12.01
C ASN A 65 3.18 -3.00 -10.72
N ALA A 66 2.28 -2.48 -9.87
CA ALA A 66 1.81 -3.18 -8.69
C ALA A 66 1.09 -4.48 -9.09
N ARG A 67 1.41 -5.57 -8.39
CA ARG A 67 0.87 -6.92 -8.59
C ARG A 67 0.15 -7.45 -7.37
N TYR A 68 0.42 -6.88 -6.19
CA TYR A 68 -0.25 -7.26 -4.97
C TYR A 68 -0.58 -6.04 -4.13
N PHE A 69 -1.53 -6.22 -3.22
CA PHE A 69 -1.86 -5.23 -2.22
C PHE A 69 -2.23 -5.88 -0.88
N VAL A 70 -2.15 -5.09 0.17
CA VAL A 70 -2.81 -5.35 1.46
C VAL A 70 -3.42 -4.05 1.95
N TYR A 71 -4.42 -4.15 2.84
CA TYR A 71 -5.08 -2.98 3.42
C TYR A 71 -5.46 -3.21 4.88
N GLU A 72 -5.65 -2.11 5.61
CA GLU A 72 -6.19 -2.08 6.96
C GLU A 72 -7.29 -1.01 7.01
N VAL A 73 -8.51 -1.42 7.36
CA VAL A 73 -9.62 -0.51 7.63
C VAL A 73 -9.37 0.18 8.97
N THR A 74 -9.33 1.51 8.98
CA THR A 74 -9.08 2.30 10.18
C THR A 74 -9.60 3.73 10.00
N ASN A 75 -10.05 4.35 11.09
CA ASN A 75 -10.41 5.77 11.14
C ASN A 75 -9.21 6.69 11.47
N ARG A 76 -8.01 6.12 11.48
CA ARG A 76 -6.72 6.80 11.73
C ARG A 76 -5.78 6.61 10.55
N SER A 77 -6.32 6.65 9.33
CA SER A 77 -5.56 6.29 8.13
C SER A 77 -4.34 7.18 7.90
N GLU A 78 -4.44 8.46 8.26
CA GLU A 78 -3.32 9.42 8.21
C GLU A 78 -2.21 9.10 9.19
N GLU A 79 -2.53 8.92 10.48
CA GLU A 79 -1.55 8.53 11.50
C GLU A 79 -0.86 7.21 11.11
N LYS A 80 -1.64 6.25 10.62
CA LYS A 80 -1.15 4.94 10.23
C LYS A 80 -0.23 5.02 9.01
N GLU A 81 -0.60 5.73 7.95
CA GLU A 81 0.25 5.96 6.77
C GLU A 81 1.58 6.62 7.17
N GLN A 82 1.54 7.66 8.01
CA GLN A 82 2.72 8.36 8.49
C GLN A 82 3.63 7.45 9.30
N GLN A 83 3.07 6.69 10.25
CA GLN A 83 3.81 5.69 11.02
C GLN A 83 4.46 4.67 10.09
N MET A 84 3.73 4.23 9.07
CA MET A 84 4.18 3.22 8.14
C MET A 84 5.35 3.70 7.28
N LEU A 85 5.25 4.92 6.74
CA LEU A 85 6.29 5.57 5.96
C LEU A 85 7.52 5.89 6.80
N ALA A 86 7.34 6.39 8.02
CA ALA A 86 8.43 6.69 8.94
C ALA A 86 9.22 5.43 9.30
N GLU A 87 8.54 4.32 9.59
CA GLU A 87 9.18 3.04 9.89
C GLU A 87 9.94 2.49 8.69
N TYR A 88 9.34 2.54 7.49
CA TYR A 88 10.03 2.13 6.26
C TYR A 88 11.30 2.95 6.04
N LYS A 89 11.21 4.28 6.16
CA LYS A 89 12.37 5.18 6.03
C LYS A 89 13.43 4.92 7.09
N ARG A 90 13.04 4.63 8.33
CA ARG A 90 13.96 4.29 9.43
C ARG A 90 14.74 3.00 9.13
N ILE A 91 14.12 2.02 8.48
CA ILE A 91 14.75 0.72 8.17
C ILE A 91 15.59 0.80 6.89
N HIS A 92 15.08 1.45 5.84
CA HIS A 92 15.65 1.41 4.50
C HIS A 92 16.44 2.67 4.13
N GLY A 93 16.39 3.73 4.96
CA GLY A 93 17.04 5.01 4.67
C GLY A 93 16.35 5.86 3.59
N ARG A 94 15.26 5.35 3.00
CA ARG A 94 14.48 5.97 1.90
C ARG A 94 13.00 5.65 2.05
N TYR A 95 12.12 6.38 1.37
CA TYR A 95 10.72 5.99 1.23
C TYR A 95 10.55 4.84 0.22
N PRO A 96 9.39 4.15 0.19
CA PRO A 96 9.06 3.27 -0.93
C PRO A 96 9.20 4.02 -2.25
N ARG A 97 9.65 3.32 -3.30
CA ARG A 97 10.07 3.97 -4.56
C ARG A 97 8.98 4.84 -5.21
N CYS A 98 7.71 4.56 -4.96
CA CYS A 98 6.59 5.33 -5.50
C CYS A 98 6.03 6.39 -4.53
N ASN A 99 6.51 6.45 -3.30
CA ASN A 99 6.25 7.54 -2.36
C ASN A 99 7.35 8.61 -2.42
N ASP A 100 8.51 8.29 -2.98
CA ASP A 100 9.66 9.21 -3.11
C ASP A 100 9.52 10.14 -4.31
N ARG A 101 8.41 10.89 -4.36
CA ARG A 101 8.19 11.97 -5.31
C ARG A 101 8.18 13.27 -4.52
N GLY A 102 9.32 13.96 -4.54
CA GLY A 102 9.44 15.32 -4.04
C GLY A 102 8.51 16.28 -4.78
#